data_AF-A0A3S9VGR0-F1
#
_entry.id   AF-A0A3S9VGR0-F1
#
_cell.length_a   1.000
_cell.length_b   1.000
_cell.length_c   1.000
_cell.angle_alpha   90.00
_cell.angle_beta   90.00
_cell.angle_gamma   90.00
#
_symmetry.space_group_name_H-M   'P 1'
#
loop_
_entity.id
_entity.type
_entity.pdbx_description
1 polymer ?
#
loop_
_entity_poly.entity_id
_entity_poly.type
_entity_poly.pdbx_seq_one_letter_code
_entity_poly.pdbx_strand_id
1 'polypeptide(L)'
;MITISFDSQQLHDDCVNLQRAEQLFGSISAEALVTFLSDAAAFENAGELIEFLDGQVGINFDDSLFVAIGSEYRAALVVVGRRFLRDANDRIVWDSVTRLKLVEISRLP
;
A
#
# COMPACT_ATOMS: atom_id res chain seq x y z
N MET A 1 -5.41 -1.93 -13.81
CA MET A 1 -4.27 -2.50 -13.09
C MET A 1 -3.65 -1.42 -12.23
N ILE A 2 -3.54 -1.64 -10.92
CA ILE A 2 -2.91 -0.69 -9.99
C ILE A 2 -1.40 -0.63 -10.27
N THR A 3 -0.84 0.57 -10.21
CA THR A 3 0.61 0.79 -10.16
C THR A 3 1.00 1.31 -8.78
N ILE A 4 1.84 0.56 -8.06
CA ILE A 4 2.47 1.03 -6.82
C ILE A 4 3.86 1.59 -7.16
N SER A 5 4.04 2.87 -6.84
CA SER A 5 5.33 3.54 -6.86
C SER A 5 5.90 3.67 -5.44
N PHE A 6 7.16 4.03 -5.30
CA PHE A 6 7.84 4.18 -4.01
C PHE A 6 8.30 5.62 -3.83
N ASP A 7 8.24 6.12 -2.60
CA ASP A 7 8.66 7.49 -2.30
C ASP A 7 10.16 7.72 -2.46
N SER A 8 10.97 6.68 -2.25
CA SER A 8 12.40 6.73 -2.48
C SER A 8 12.92 5.44 -3.12
N GLN A 9 14.07 5.55 -3.79
CA GLN A 9 14.78 4.38 -4.31
C GLN A 9 15.16 3.41 -3.19
N GLN A 10 15.53 3.94 -2.02
CA GLN A 10 15.87 3.12 -0.86
C GLN A 10 14.67 2.29 -0.39
N LEU A 11 13.48 2.90 -0.28
CA LEU A 11 12.26 2.19 0.08
C LEU A 11 11.88 1.14 -0.97
N HIS A 12 12.02 1.46 -2.26
CA HIS A 12 11.87 0.48 -3.32
C HIS A 12 12.78 -0.73 -3.08
N ASP A 13 14.08 -0.51 -2.93
CA ASP A 13 15.07 -1.58 -2.79
C ASP A 13 14.87 -2.40 -1.50
N ASP A 14 14.40 -1.76 -0.42
CA ASP A 14 14.06 -2.41 0.85
C ASP A 14 12.81 -3.28 0.76
N CYS A 15 11.88 -2.97 -0.13
CA CYS A 15 10.62 -3.72 -0.30
C CYS A 15 10.67 -4.79 -1.40
N VAL A 16 11.43 -4.57 -2.49
CA VAL A 16 11.45 -5.50 -3.64
C VAL A 16 12.53 -6.58 -3.55
N ASN A 17 13.57 -6.37 -2.73
CA ASN A 17 14.59 -7.37 -2.48
C ASN A 17 14.22 -8.16 -1.23
N LEU A 18 13.74 -9.40 -1.41
CA LEU A 18 13.31 -10.25 -0.30
C LEU A 18 14.39 -10.36 0.80
N GLN A 19 15.64 -10.63 0.44
CA GLN A 19 16.72 -10.77 1.42
C GLN A 19 16.93 -9.50 2.25
N ARG A 20 16.75 -8.32 1.63
CA ARG A 20 16.85 -7.03 2.32
C ARG A 20 15.64 -6.77 3.21
N ALA A 21 14.45 -7.05 2.71
CA ALA A 21 13.20 -6.97 3.46
C ALA A 21 13.25 -7.87 4.71
N GLU A 22 13.76 -9.10 4.58
CA GLU A 22 13.89 -10.04 5.70
C GLU A 22 14.85 -9.53 6.78
N GLN A 23 15.96 -8.88 6.38
CA GLN A 23 16.91 -8.28 7.32
C GLN A 23 16.31 -7.10 8.08
N LEU A 24 15.42 -6.33 7.46
CA LEU A 24 14.84 -5.12 8.04
C LEU A 24 13.58 -5.41 8.87
N PHE A 25 12.70 -6.27 8.36
CA PHE A 25 11.35 -6.47 8.90
C PHE A 25 11.14 -7.86 9.52
N GLY A 26 12.11 -8.77 9.35
CA GLY A 26 11.96 -10.19 9.68
C GLY A 26 11.24 -10.97 8.57
N SER A 27 11.48 -12.28 8.50
CA SER A 27 11.00 -13.12 7.38
C SER A 27 9.50 -13.08 7.17
N ILE A 28 8.70 -13.15 8.25
CA ILE A 28 7.24 -13.16 8.15
C ILE A 28 6.71 -11.84 7.54
N SER A 29 7.19 -10.71 8.03
CA SER A 29 6.75 -9.39 7.55
C SER A 29 7.24 -9.11 6.13
N ALA A 30 8.44 -9.58 5.79
CA ALA A 30 8.98 -9.47 4.44
C ALA A 30 8.17 -10.26 3.40
N GLU A 31 7.79 -11.50 3.74
CA GLU A 31 6.93 -12.32 2.90
C GLU A 31 5.53 -11.71 2.74
N ALA A 32 4.94 -11.21 3.83
CA ALA A 32 3.67 -10.50 3.80
C ALA A 32 3.72 -9.24 2.91
N LEU A 33 4.83 -8.50 2.96
CA LEU A 33 5.04 -7.30 2.13
C LEU A 33 5.11 -7.63 0.64
N VAL A 34 5.91 -8.64 0.27
CA VAL A 34 6.04 -9.08 -1.13
C VAL A 34 4.71 -9.61 -1.66
N THR A 35 3.98 -10.37 -0.84
CA THR A 35 2.63 -10.86 -1.16
C THR A 35 1.68 -9.70 -1.41
N PHE A 36 1.61 -8.73 -0.49
CA PHE A 36 0.79 -7.52 -0.66
C PHE A 36 1.11 -6.77 -1.95
N LEU A 37 2.39 -6.53 -2.27
CA LEU A 37 2.78 -5.82 -3.48
C LEU A 37 2.40 -6.59 -4.75
N SER A 38 2.49 -7.92 -4.72
CA SER A 38 2.12 -8.79 -5.83
C SER A 38 0.61 -8.83 -6.03
N ASP A 39 -0.16 -8.98 -4.96
CA ASP A 39 -1.62 -8.99 -4.98
C ASP A 39 -2.15 -7.63 -5.45
N ALA A 40 -1.62 -6.52 -4.93
CA ALA A 40 -2.01 -5.18 -5.34
C ALA A 40 -1.82 -4.96 -6.85
N ALA A 41 -0.75 -5.49 -7.45
CA ALA A 41 -0.52 -5.39 -8.89
C ALA A 41 -1.53 -6.20 -9.73
N ALA A 42 -2.25 -7.17 -9.14
CA ALA A 42 -3.24 -7.99 -9.84
C ALA A 42 -4.62 -7.34 -9.95
N PHE A 43 -4.92 -6.33 -9.12
CA PHE A 43 -6.22 -5.65 -9.12
C PHE A 43 -6.31 -4.51 -10.13
N GLU A 44 -7.53 -4.19 -10.56
CA GLU A 44 -7.75 -3.14 -11.56
C GLU A 44 -7.68 -1.75 -10.95
N ASN A 45 -8.20 -1.59 -9.74
CA ASN A 45 -8.30 -0.34 -9.00
C ASN A 45 -8.15 -0.55 -7.48
N ALA A 46 -7.87 0.52 -6.74
CA ALA A 46 -7.63 0.45 -5.30
C ALA A 46 -8.86 0.08 -4.48
N GLY A 47 -10.08 0.29 -5.00
CA GLY A 47 -11.32 -0.17 -4.37
C GLY A 47 -11.34 -1.69 -4.21
N GLU A 48 -11.05 -2.43 -5.28
CA GLU A 48 -10.95 -3.90 -5.25
C GLU A 48 -9.88 -4.39 -4.26
N LEU A 49 -8.72 -3.72 -4.21
CA LEU A 49 -7.67 -4.03 -3.26
C LEU A 49 -8.13 -3.81 -1.81
N ILE A 50 -8.85 -2.72 -1.54
CA ILE A 50 -9.39 -2.39 -0.22
C ILE A 50 -10.42 -3.45 0.21
N GLU A 51 -11.32 -3.83 -0.68
CA GLU A 51 -12.31 -4.88 -0.42
C GLU A 51 -11.64 -6.24 -0.17
N PHE A 52 -10.57 -6.56 -0.89
CA PHE A 52 -9.82 -7.81 -0.69
C PHE A 52 -9.11 -7.87 0.66
N LEU A 53 -8.53 -6.74 1.11
CA LEU A 53 -7.78 -6.63 2.36
C LEU A 53 -8.65 -6.38 3.58
N ASP A 54 -9.96 -6.62 3.49
CA ASP A 54 -10.94 -6.30 4.54
C ASP A 54 -10.43 -6.61 5.96
N GLY A 55 -10.55 -5.63 6.86
CA GLY A 55 -10.04 -5.69 8.23
C GLY A 55 -8.52 -5.50 8.42
N GLN A 56 -7.72 -5.49 7.35
CA GLN A 56 -6.27 -5.23 7.38
C GLN A 56 -5.91 -3.86 6.79
N VAL A 57 -6.89 -3.17 6.22
CA VAL A 57 -6.74 -1.87 5.59
C VAL A 57 -7.52 -0.80 6.35
N GLY A 58 -7.00 0.42 6.38
CA GLY A 58 -7.79 1.56 6.81
C GLY A 58 -7.41 2.83 6.07
N ILE A 59 -8.34 3.77 6.09
CA ILE A 59 -8.23 5.05 5.39
C ILE A 59 -8.21 6.15 6.44
N ASN A 60 -7.18 6.98 6.40
CA ASN A 60 -7.03 8.14 7.28
C ASN A 60 -7.82 9.34 6.77
N PHE A 61 -7.99 10.35 7.64
CA PHE A 61 -8.70 11.59 7.31
C PHE A 61 -8.04 12.44 6.21
N ASP A 62 -6.77 12.22 5.92
CA ASP A 62 -6.01 12.88 4.86
C ASP A 62 -6.06 12.11 3.52
N ASP A 63 -6.95 11.13 3.41
CA ASP A 63 -7.10 10.20 2.28
C ASP A 63 -5.83 9.34 2.03
N SER A 64 -5.00 9.14 3.05
CA SER A 64 -3.94 8.11 3.03
C SER A 64 -4.49 6.74 3.41
N LEU A 65 -3.93 5.71 2.79
CA LEU A 65 -4.26 4.31 3.04
C LEU A 65 -3.19 3.69 3.92
N PHE A 66 -3.57 2.93 4.94
CA PHE A 66 -2.65 2.06 5.66
C PHE A 66 -3.07 0.60 5.49
N VAL A 67 -2.08 -0.28 5.32
CA VAL A 67 -2.26 -1.73 5.21
C VAL A 67 -1.38 -2.40 6.24
N ALA A 68 -1.94 -3.31 7.03
CA ALA A 68 -1.17 -4.13 7.96
C ALA A 68 -0.25 -5.09 7.19
N ILE A 69 1.02 -5.15 7.59
CA ILE A 69 2.04 -6.03 7.02
C ILE A 69 2.49 -6.97 8.13
N GLY A 70 1.95 -8.18 8.12
CA GLY A 70 2.06 -9.10 9.26
C GLY A 70 1.42 -8.50 10.52
N SER A 71 1.92 -8.92 11.69
CA SER A 71 1.41 -8.44 12.98
C SER A 71 2.14 -7.22 13.55
N GLU A 72 3.29 -6.86 12.97
CA GLU A 72 4.21 -5.89 13.58
C GLU A 72 4.38 -4.61 12.77
N TYR A 73 4.04 -4.60 11.49
CA TYR A 73 4.27 -3.47 10.61
C TYR A 73 3.01 -3.01 9.92
N ARG A 74 3.04 -1.78 9.42
CA ARG A 74 2.05 -1.22 8.50
C ARG A 74 2.75 -0.50 7.35
N ALA A 75 2.17 -0.62 6.17
CA ALA A 75 2.49 0.15 4.99
C ALA A 75 1.57 1.36 4.89
N ALA A 76 2.14 2.55 4.69
CA ALA A 76 1.40 3.75 4.38
C ALA A 76 1.49 4.05 2.89
N LEU A 77 0.34 4.22 2.25
CA LEU A 77 0.20 4.54 0.83
C LEU A 77 -0.60 5.82 0.63
N VAL A 78 -0.26 6.58 -0.40
CA VAL A 78 -1.01 7.77 -0.82
C VAL A 78 -1.41 7.65 -2.27
N VAL A 79 -2.55 8.23 -2.62
CA VAL A 79 -2.97 8.34 -4.02
C VAL A 79 -2.06 9.32 -4.74
N VAL A 80 -1.59 8.92 -5.93
CA VAL A 80 -0.74 9.78 -6.77
C VAL A 80 -1.26 9.88 -8.20
N GLY A 81 -0.89 10.97 -8.87
CA GLY A 81 -1.37 11.30 -10.20
C GLY A 81 -2.63 12.16 -10.17
N ARG A 82 -3.31 12.26 -11.32
CA ARG A 82 -4.44 13.18 -11.54
C ARG A 82 -5.69 12.50 -12.11
N ARG A 83 -5.66 11.17 -12.25
CA ARG A 83 -6.71 10.38 -12.93
C ARG A 83 -7.52 9.57 -11.92
N PHE A 84 -7.99 10.22 -10.87
CA PHE A 84 -8.95 9.66 -9.91
C PHE A 84 -10.06 10.69 -9.69
N LEU A 85 -11.21 10.20 -9.26
CA LEU A 85 -12.39 10.99 -8.98
C LEU A 85 -12.46 11.31 -7.49
N ARG A 86 -13.13 12.43 -7.19
CA ARG A 86 -13.57 12.77 -5.85
C ARG A 86 -15.09 12.82 -5.79
N ASP A 87 -15.65 12.46 -4.65
CA ASP A 87 -17.09 12.50 -4.40
C ASP A 87 -17.57 13.92 -4.07
N ALA A 88 -18.85 14.07 -3.70
CA ALA A 88 -19.44 15.37 -3.36
C ALA A 88 -18.83 16.03 -2.10
N ASN A 89 -18.11 15.26 -1.28
CA ASN A 89 -17.44 15.72 -0.06
C ASN A 89 -15.94 15.96 -0.28
N ASP A 90 -15.50 15.99 -1.53
CA ASP A 90 -14.09 16.07 -1.91
C ASP A 90 -13.26 14.88 -1.39
N ARG A 91 -13.87 13.71 -1.17
CA ARG A 91 -13.18 12.47 -0.77
C ARG A 91 -12.82 11.61 -1.97
N ILE A 92 -11.75 10.85 -1.86
CA ILE A 92 -11.31 9.94 -2.92
C ILE A 92 -12.35 8.85 -3.18
N VAL A 93 -12.72 8.68 -4.45
CA VAL A 93 -13.48 7.51 -4.93
C VAL A 93 -12.47 6.42 -5.27
N TRP A 94 -12.26 5.48 -4.34
CA TRP A 94 -11.19 4.48 -4.44
C TRP A 94 -11.28 3.56 -5.67
N ASP A 95 -12.48 3.29 -6.15
CA ASP A 95 -12.72 2.52 -7.39
C ASP A 95 -12.15 3.19 -8.65
N SER A 96 -11.86 4.49 -8.58
CA SER A 96 -11.24 5.24 -9.67
C SER A 96 -9.71 5.32 -9.56
N VAL A 97 -9.14 4.89 -8.44
CA VAL A 97 -7.70 5.00 -8.16
C VAL A 97 -6.95 3.84 -8.78
N THR A 98 -5.99 4.15 -9.65
CA THR A 98 -5.12 3.16 -10.30
C THR A 98 -3.64 3.35 -9.97
N ARG A 99 -3.30 4.34 -9.14
CA ARG A 99 -1.92 4.71 -8.84
C ARG A 99 -1.77 5.06 -7.37
N LEU A 100 -0.96 4.28 -6.70
CA LEU A 100 -0.60 4.48 -5.30
C LEU A 100 0.91 4.70 -5.19
N LYS A 101 1.33 5.37 -4.13
CA LYS A 101 2.73 5.50 -3.76
C LYS A 101 2.89 5.00 -2.33
N LEU A 102 3.73 3.99 -2.14
CA LEU A 102 4.20 3.56 -0.84
C LEU A 102 5.14 4.63 -0.29
N VAL A 103 4.76 5.25 0.82
CA VAL A 103 5.51 6.34 1.45
C VAL A 103 6.35 5.87 2.62
N GLU A 104 5.89 4.86 3.35
CA GLU A 104 6.55 4.40 4.56
C GLU A 104 6.15 2.97 4.90
N ILE A 105 7.09 2.22 5.50
CA ILE A 105 6.81 1.03 6.31
C ILE A 105 7.18 1.39 7.76
N SER A 106 6.22 1.30 8.67
CA SER A 106 6.41 1.67 10.08
C SER A 106 5.99 0.52 10.99
N ARG A 107 6.70 0.34 12.11
CA ARG A 107 6.31 -0.64 13.13
C ARG A 107 5.05 -0.16 13.87
N LEU A 108 4.14 -1.08 14.18
CA LEU A 108 2.97 -0.82 15.01
C LEU A 108 3.40 -0.54 16.47
N PRO A 109 2.72 0.38 17.17
CA PRO A 109 3.00 0.71 18.57
C PRO A 109 2.65 -0.44 19.53
#